data_AF-A0A952V3C8-F1
#
_entry.id   AF-A0A952V3C8-F1
#
_cell.length_a   1.000
_cell.length_b   1.000
_cell.length_c   1.000
_cell.angle_alpha   90.00
_cell.angle_beta   90.00
_cell.angle_gamma   90.00
#
_symmetry.space_group_name_H-M   'P 1'
#
loop_
_entity.id
_entity.type
_entity.pdbx_description
1 polymer ?
#
loop_
_entity_poly.entity_id
_entity_poly.type
_entity_poly.pdbx_seq_one_letter_code
_entity_poly.pdbx_strand_id
1 'polypeptide(L)'
;MSPSLSAYRHARVIVQSRHATAVEAALAMKTNEIGCVLVSDGRSVVGLVTDRDLALRVVAEGRDPRATQLGDIMSTPVTSLDAKAPHADAIRLMRERNIRRVPLVEGRRVVGMATLDDLILEGAATPAELTAVVEAQIAEGGPARTRRFDEWTSLKRRHSRALGTKAKLLARIRDRAGVETNDQAERALDVVLESIVRGLPPGLAASYIARLPVALRSRLRELDPASAACPSRKRLDARMARELGLERARASQITGVVVDALTDFVHATDPIGRRLPEGVRAILAPGG
;
A
#
# COMPACT_ATOMS: atom_id res chain seq x y z
N MET A 1 -22.57 26.28 9.23
CA MET A 1 -21.13 26.61 9.19
C MET A 1 -20.38 25.34 8.89
N SER A 2 -19.50 25.31 7.89
CA SER A 2 -18.63 24.16 7.69
C SER A 2 -17.78 23.97 8.94
N PRO A 3 -17.67 22.74 9.48
CA PRO A 3 -16.85 22.50 10.65
C PRO A 3 -15.40 22.92 10.33
N SER A 4 -14.70 23.50 11.31
CA SER A 4 -13.33 24.01 11.15
C SER A 4 -12.31 23.08 11.78
N LEU A 5 -11.03 23.22 11.41
CA LEU A 5 -9.94 22.44 11.98
C LEU A 5 -9.68 22.75 13.48
N SER A 6 -10.47 23.63 14.11
CA SER A 6 -10.34 24.00 15.51
C SER A 6 -10.50 22.81 16.46
N ALA A 7 -11.23 21.78 16.03
CA ALA A 7 -11.40 20.53 16.77
C ALA A 7 -10.07 19.79 16.98
N TYR A 8 -9.11 19.92 16.06
CA TYR A 8 -7.80 19.24 16.11
C TYR A 8 -6.71 20.04 16.82
N ARG A 9 -7.11 21.02 17.64
CA ARG A 9 -6.23 21.69 18.59
C ARG A 9 -5.94 20.71 19.72
N HIS A 10 -4.86 19.94 19.57
CA HIS A 10 -4.47 18.94 20.54
C HIS A 10 -3.07 19.22 21.06
N ALA A 11 -2.90 19.03 22.38
CA ALA A 11 -1.66 19.28 23.11
C ALA A 11 -0.49 18.33 22.75
N ARG A 12 -0.73 17.31 21.91
CA ARG A 12 0.24 16.25 21.59
C ARG A 12 1.08 16.53 20.35
N VAL A 13 1.40 17.80 20.09
CA VAL A 13 2.38 18.15 19.05
C VAL A 13 3.75 18.21 19.69
N ILE A 14 4.57 17.20 19.44
CA ILE A 14 5.95 17.21 19.88
C ILE A 14 6.80 17.99 18.89
N VAL A 15 7.47 19.01 19.39
CA VAL A 15 8.41 19.84 18.65
C VAL A 15 9.81 19.55 19.20
N GLN A 16 10.73 19.21 18.31
CA GLN A 16 12.14 18.96 18.62
C GLN A 16 13.03 19.99 17.92
N SER A 17 14.22 20.22 18.48
CA SER A 17 15.25 21.04 17.83
C SER A 17 15.73 20.38 16.54
N ARG A 18 16.06 21.17 15.52
CA ARG A 18 16.74 20.67 14.30
C ARG A 18 18.07 19.98 14.58
N HIS A 19 18.69 20.26 15.73
CA HIS A 19 19.93 19.63 16.17
C HIS A 19 19.71 18.36 16.99
N ALA A 20 18.47 18.04 17.36
CA ALA A 20 18.15 16.75 17.96
C ALA A 20 18.50 15.61 16.99
N THR A 21 18.75 14.44 17.52
CA THR A 21 19.18 13.26 16.79
C THR A 21 17.98 12.43 16.33
N ALA A 22 18.20 11.57 15.33
CA ALA A 22 17.21 10.61 14.88
C ALA A 22 16.76 9.66 16.01
N VAL A 23 17.66 9.26 16.91
CA VAL A 23 17.29 8.47 18.12
C VAL A 23 16.36 9.25 19.03
N GLU A 24 16.64 10.53 19.31
CA GLU A 24 15.78 11.35 20.18
C GLU A 24 14.37 11.53 19.58
N ALA A 25 14.27 11.72 18.26
CA ALA A 25 12.97 11.72 17.59
C ALA A 25 12.26 10.37 17.69
N ALA A 26 12.96 9.25 17.47
CA ALA A 26 12.38 7.91 17.59
C ALA A 26 11.87 7.63 19.02
N LEU A 27 12.63 8.04 20.03
CA LEU A 27 12.24 7.92 21.43
C LEU A 27 11.02 8.79 21.74
N ALA A 28 10.99 10.03 21.26
CA ALA A 28 9.84 10.90 21.43
C ALA A 28 8.59 10.31 20.75
N MET A 29 8.73 9.75 19.55
CA MET A 29 7.66 9.04 18.85
C MET A 29 7.13 7.84 19.66
N LYS A 30 8.04 7.01 20.19
CA LYS A 30 7.69 5.86 21.04
C LYS A 30 6.98 6.29 22.33
N THR A 31 7.56 7.24 23.07
CA THR A 31 7.06 7.65 24.39
C THR A 31 5.71 8.34 24.32
N ASN A 32 5.45 9.08 23.23
CA ASN A 32 4.21 9.82 23.07
C ASN A 32 3.19 9.08 22.17
N GLU A 33 3.54 7.88 21.69
CA GLU A 33 2.71 7.08 20.77
C GLU A 33 2.31 7.86 19.50
N ILE A 34 3.25 8.60 18.92
CA ILE A 34 3.05 9.43 17.72
C ILE A 34 3.97 8.98 16.58
N GLY A 35 3.51 9.17 15.33
CA GLY A 35 4.27 8.82 14.12
C GLY A 35 5.08 9.96 13.50
N CYS A 36 5.08 11.15 14.11
CA CYS A 36 5.83 12.30 13.60
C CYS A 36 6.22 13.29 14.70
N VAL A 37 7.31 14.02 14.46
CA VAL A 37 7.71 15.18 15.25
C VAL A 37 7.86 16.40 14.35
N LEU A 38 7.51 17.56 14.88
CA LEU A 38 7.84 18.83 14.25
C LEU A 38 9.27 19.23 14.59
N VAL A 39 9.92 19.91 13.66
CA VAL A 39 11.31 20.35 13.80
C VAL A 39 11.35 21.86 13.82
N SER A 40 11.98 22.42 14.85
CA SER A 40 12.14 23.86 15.07
C SER A 40 13.60 24.29 14.96
N ASP A 41 13.84 25.49 14.46
CA ASP A 41 15.15 26.16 14.47
C ASP A 41 15.36 27.05 15.71
N GLY A 42 14.44 26.98 16.67
CA GLY A 42 14.40 27.83 17.87
C GLY A 42 13.49 29.04 17.75
N ARG A 43 13.10 29.44 16.53
CA ARG A 43 12.18 30.57 16.28
C ARG A 43 10.87 30.14 15.66
N SER A 44 10.90 29.19 14.73
CA SER A 44 9.70 28.65 14.10
C SER A 44 9.84 27.18 13.76
N VAL A 45 8.71 26.52 13.52
CA VAL A 45 8.71 25.17 12.94
C VAL A 45 9.12 25.28 11.48
N VAL A 46 10.21 24.60 11.14
CA VAL A 46 10.87 24.64 9.82
C VAL A 46 10.73 23.33 9.04
N GLY A 47 10.33 22.25 9.73
CA GLY A 47 10.14 20.96 9.08
C GLY A 47 9.41 19.93 9.94
N LEU A 48 9.34 18.72 9.42
CA LEU A 48 8.72 17.56 10.06
C LEU A 48 9.52 16.30 9.72
N VAL A 49 9.62 15.39 10.69
CA VAL A 49 10.20 14.05 10.53
C VAL A 49 9.16 13.01 10.93
N THR A 50 8.97 12.00 10.09
CA THR A 50 8.08 10.85 10.34
C THR A 50 8.86 9.57 10.64
N ASP A 51 8.20 8.57 11.22
CA ASP A 51 8.73 7.21 11.36
C ASP A 51 9.27 6.64 10.03
N ARG A 52 8.60 6.92 8.92
CA ARG A 52 9.03 6.58 7.57
C ARG A 52 10.32 7.30 7.18
N ASP A 53 10.48 8.57 7.55
CA ASP A 53 11.72 9.29 7.28
C ASP A 53 12.89 8.70 8.08
N LEU A 54 12.68 8.28 9.33
CA LEU A 54 13.69 7.58 10.10
C LEU A 54 14.07 6.24 9.44
N ALA A 55 13.07 5.46 9.02
CA ALA A 55 13.31 4.19 8.36
C ALA A 55 14.05 4.36 7.02
N LEU A 56 13.68 5.36 6.21
CA LEU A 56 14.20 5.51 4.86
C LEU A 56 15.48 6.36 4.77
N ARG A 57 15.60 7.42 5.56
CA ARG A 57 16.72 8.38 5.48
C ARG A 57 17.81 8.11 6.50
N VAL A 58 17.57 7.23 7.48
CA VAL A 58 18.56 6.86 8.51
C VAL A 58 18.89 5.38 8.41
N VAL A 59 17.90 4.51 8.64
CA VAL A 59 18.13 3.05 8.68
C VAL A 59 18.51 2.51 7.32
N ALA A 60 17.73 2.78 6.28
CA ALA A 60 17.99 2.25 4.94
C ALA A 60 19.27 2.83 4.29
N GLU A 61 19.70 4.02 4.71
CA GLU A 61 20.94 4.64 4.27
C GLU A 61 22.16 4.26 5.13
N GLY A 62 21.96 3.46 6.18
CA GLY A 62 23.05 3.04 7.07
C GLY A 62 23.67 4.16 7.90
N ARG A 63 22.96 5.28 8.10
CA ARG A 63 23.44 6.39 8.93
C ARG A 63 23.34 6.03 10.41
N ASP A 64 24.28 6.52 11.23
CA ASP A 64 24.19 6.39 12.68
C ASP A 64 23.05 7.27 13.22
N PRO A 65 21.99 6.69 13.80
CA PRO A 65 20.85 7.46 14.30
C PRO A 65 21.21 8.34 15.51
N ARG A 66 22.31 8.07 16.22
CA ARG A 66 22.78 8.88 17.35
C ARG A 66 23.56 10.12 16.90
N ALA A 67 24.07 10.13 15.69
CA ALA A 67 24.81 11.26 15.12
C ALA A 67 23.99 12.06 14.09
N THR A 68 23.01 11.42 13.44
CA THR A 68 22.19 12.04 12.41
C THR A 68 21.22 13.07 13.02
N GLN A 69 21.33 14.34 12.63
CA GLN A 69 20.45 15.39 13.13
C GLN A 69 19.14 15.46 12.35
N LEU A 70 18.06 15.89 13.01
CA LEU A 70 16.74 16.03 12.39
C LEU A 70 16.76 17.03 11.23
N GLY A 71 17.55 18.09 11.32
CA GLY A 71 17.71 19.09 10.27
C GLY A 71 18.18 18.50 8.93
N ASP A 72 18.91 17.39 8.95
CA ASP A 72 19.46 16.74 7.76
C ASP A 72 18.47 15.78 7.09
N ILE A 73 17.44 15.36 7.84
CA ILE A 73 16.47 14.35 7.39
C ILE A 73 15.03 14.87 7.37
N MET A 74 14.75 16.07 7.87
CA MET A 74 13.40 16.64 7.88
C MET A 74 12.89 16.96 6.48
N SER A 75 11.57 16.90 6.33
CA SER A 75 10.90 17.48 5.16
C SER A 75 10.67 18.97 5.41
N THR A 76 11.08 19.81 4.46
CA THR A 76 11.02 21.26 4.55
C THR A 76 10.72 21.87 3.16
N PRO A 77 9.94 22.96 3.06
CA PRO A 77 9.28 23.70 4.16
C PRO A 77 8.10 22.93 4.75
N VAL A 78 7.81 23.15 6.05
CA VAL A 78 6.61 22.60 6.67
C VAL A 78 5.38 23.24 6.01
N THR A 79 4.43 22.42 5.58
CA THR A 79 3.16 22.90 5.04
C THR A 79 2.11 22.84 6.14
N SER A 80 1.57 23.98 6.54
CA SER A 80 0.62 24.12 7.65
C SER A 80 -0.66 24.84 7.21
N LEU A 81 -1.73 24.69 8.00
CA LEU A 81 -2.98 25.44 7.82
C LEU A 81 -3.32 26.24 9.08
N ASP A 82 -4.06 27.33 8.91
CA ASP A 82 -4.65 28.03 10.06
C ASP A 82 -5.65 27.10 10.75
N ALA A 83 -5.65 27.06 12.09
CA ALA A 83 -6.56 26.22 12.85
C ALA A 83 -8.04 26.55 12.65
N LYS A 84 -8.39 27.70 12.04
CA LYS A 84 -9.75 28.09 11.67
C LYS A 84 -10.10 27.70 10.23
N ALA A 85 -9.17 27.13 9.47
CA ALA A 85 -9.43 26.68 8.11
C ALA A 85 -10.48 25.55 8.07
N PRO A 86 -11.21 25.39 6.96
CA PRO A 86 -12.15 24.29 6.78
C PRO A 86 -11.42 22.95 6.57
N HIS A 87 -12.10 21.85 6.90
CA HIS A 87 -11.60 20.48 6.68
C HIS A 87 -11.22 20.21 5.22
N ALA A 88 -12.00 20.73 4.27
CA ALA A 88 -11.76 20.59 2.84
C ALA A 88 -10.37 21.09 2.42
N ASP A 89 -9.85 22.14 3.06
CA ASP A 89 -8.50 22.64 2.78
C ASP A 89 -7.43 21.64 3.24
N ALA A 90 -7.63 20.97 4.37
CA ALA A 90 -6.72 19.92 4.84
C ALA A 90 -6.71 18.73 3.88
N ILE A 91 -7.89 18.26 3.44
CA ILE A 91 -8.03 17.16 2.47
C ILE A 91 -7.33 17.52 1.15
N ARG A 92 -7.62 18.72 0.62
CA ARG A 92 -7.00 19.20 -0.62
C ARG A 92 -5.48 19.26 -0.48
N LEU A 93 -4.98 19.82 0.61
CA LEU A 93 -3.54 19.93 0.88
C LEU A 93 -2.88 18.55 1.02
N MET A 94 -3.53 17.62 1.73
CA MET A 94 -3.08 16.24 1.89
C MET A 94 -2.94 15.54 0.54
N ARG A 95 -3.91 15.72 -0.36
CA ARG A 95 -3.87 15.20 -1.72
C ARG A 95 -2.74 15.84 -2.54
N GLU A 96 -2.69 17.17 -2.59
CA GLU A 96 -1.75 17.91 -3.45
C GLU A 96 -0.29 17.79 -3.03
N ARG A 97 -0.03 17.72 -1.71
CA ARG A 97 1.34 17.65 -1.15
C ARG A 97 1.75 16.24 -0.77
N ASN A 98 0.86 15.30 -0.98
CA ASN A 98 1.07 13.90 -0.67
C ASN A 98 1.37 13.60 0.81
N ILE A 99 0.69 14.30 1.70
CA ILE A 99 0.89 14.24 3.16
C ILE A 99 -0.35 13.68 3.85
N ARG A 100 -0.17 13.11 5.05
CA ARG A 100 -1.27 12.59 5.90
C ARG A 100 -1.51 13.43 7.14
N ARG A 101 -0.65 14.42 7.37
CA ARG A 101 -0.56 15.17 8.62
C ARG A 101 -0.29 16.62 8.26
N VAL A 102 -1.11 17.51 8.79
CA VAL A 102 -1.03 18.94 8.54
C VAL A 102 -0.95 19.65 9.89
N PRO A 103 0.21 20.24 10.22
CA PRO A 103 0.33 21.09 11.39
C PRO A 103 -0.64 22.26 11.32
N LEU A 104 -1.28 22.56 12.44
CA LEU A 104 -2.20 23.68 12.57
C LEU A 104 -1.51 24.83 13.28
N VAL A 105 -1.64 26.03 12.72
CA VAL A 105 -1.00 27.24 13.25
C VAL A 105 -2.03 28.32 13.58
N GLU A 106 -1.65 29.20 14.49
CA GLU A 106 -2.23 30.53 14.65
C GLU A 106 -1.10 31.55 14.57
N GLY A 107 -1.07 32.32 13.48
CA GLY A 107 0.09 33.13 13.15
C GLY A 107 1.34 32.27 12.98
N ARG A 108 2.33 32.42 13.87
CA ARG A 108 3.59 31.66 13.84
C ARG A 108 3.65 30.50 14.84
N ARG A 109 2.61 30.36 15.67
CA ARG A 109 2.58 29.35 16.73
C ARG A 109 1.86 28.11 16.23
N VAL A 110 2.45 26.94 16.43
CA VAL A 110 1.76 25.66 16.23
C VAL A 110 0.80 25.42 17.40
N VAL A 111 -0.44 25.10 17.08
CA VAL A 111 -1.53 24.92 18.04
C VAL A 111 -2.17 23.53 17.96
N GLY A 112 -1.79 22.72 16.97
CA GLY A 112 -2.34 21.39 16.79
C GLY A 112 -1.82 20.69 15.54
N MET A 113 -2.48 19.59 15.20
CA MET A 113 -2.18 18.77 14.03
C MET A 113 -3.49 18.14 13.57
N ALA A 114 -3.82 18.23 12.28
CA ALA A 114 -4.88 17.45 11.69
C ALA A 114 -4.27 16.27 10.93
N THR A 115 -4.71 15.04 11.23
CA THR A 115 -4.29 13.84 10.51
C THR A 115 -5.41 13.26 9.66
N LEU A 116 -5.06 12.50 8.63
CA LEU A 116 -6.04 11.78 7.82
C LEU A 116 -6.92 10.86 8.68
N ASP A 117 -6.34 10.24 9.72
CA ASP A 117 -7.07 9.36 10.63
C ASP A 117 -8.11 10.14 11.43
N ASP A 118 -7.78 11.35 11.90
CA ASP A 118 -8.74 12.23 12.59
C ASP A 118 -9.90 12.63 11.66
N LEU A 119 -9.59 12.99 10.40
CA LEU A 119 -10.60 13.35 9.40
C LEU A 119 -11.55 12.18 9.07
N ILE A 120 -11.05 10.94 9.13
CA ILE A 120 -11.84 9.72 8.93
C ILE A 120 -12.75 9.49 10.14
N LEU A 121 -12.20 9.53 11.35
CA LEU A 121 -12.94 9.23 12.58
C LEU A 121 -14.08 10.23 12.83
N GLU A 122 -13.87 11.51 12.50
CA GLU A 122 -14.86 12.58 12.66
C GLU A 122 -15.84 12.67 11.47
N GLY A 123 -15.72 11.80 10.46
CA GLY A 123 -16.57 11.83 9.27
C GLY A 123 -16.44 13.14 8.47
N ALA A 124 -15.29 13.81 8.58
CA ALA A 124 -15.05 15.13 8.00
C ALA A 124 -14.68 15.11 6.51
N ALA A 125 -14.60 13.92 5.92
CA ALA A 125 -14.27 13.68 4.51
C ALA A 125 -15.15 12.56 3.93
N THR A 126 -15.49 12.66 2.65
CA THR A 126 -16.17 11.57 1.94
C THR A 126 -15.22 10.43 1.60
N PRO A 127 -15.71 9.18 1.43
CA PRO A 127 -14.86 8.05 1.00
C PRO A 127 -14.09 8.32 -0.29
N ALA A 128 -14.68 9.07 -1.24
CA ALA A 128 -14.04 9.43 -2.50
C ALA A 128 -12.84 10.39 -2.30
N GLU A 129 -13.00 11.39 -1.44
CA GLU A 129 -11.92 12.32 -1.10
C GLU A 129 -10.77 11.62 -0.39
N LEU A 130 -11.08 10.73 0.56
CA LEU A 130 -10.10 9.91 1.25
C LEU A 130 -9.34 8.99 0.29
N THR A 131 -10.07 8.36 -0.63
CA THR A 131 -9.49 7.52 -1.68
C THR A 131 -8.51 8.31 -2.53
N ALA A 132 -8.88 9.52 -2.96
CA ALA A 132 -8.01 10.38 -3.76
C ALA A 132 -6.71 10.78 -3.02
N VAL A 133 -6.79 11.05 -1.70
CA VAL A 133 -5.59 11.30 -0.87
C VAL A 133 -4.69 10.06 -0.83
N VAL A 134 -5.26 8.87 -0.64
CA VAL A 134 -4.51 7.61 -0.59
C VAL A 134 -3.91 7.26 -1.95
N GLU A 135 -4.63 7.48 -3.05
CA GLU A 135 -4.15 7.24 -4.41
C GLU A 135 -2.96 8.15 -4.75
N ALA A 136 -3.00 9.43 -4.40
CA ALA A 136 -1.86 10.34 -4.56
C ALA A 136 -0.61 9.82 -3.81
N GLN A 137 -0.80 9.22 -2.63
CA GLN A 137 0.27 8.65 -1.80
C GLN A 137 0.89 7.40 -2.40
N ILE A 138 0.06 6.60 -3.03
CA ILE A 138 0.45 5.39 -3.73
C ILE A 138 1.20 5.74 -5.03
N ALA A 139 0.73 6.75 -5.78
CA ALA A 139 1.31 7.16 -7.05
C ALA A 139 2.69 7.82 -6.90
N GLU A 140 2.84 8.72 -5.91
CA GLU A 140 4.05 9.54 -5.75
C GLU A 140 5.03 9.05 -4.67
N GLY A 141 4.61 8.11 -3.80
CA GLY A 141 5.48 7.41 -2.85
C GLY A 141 5.66 8.06 -1.46
N GLY A 142 4.79 9.00 -1.08
CA GLY A 142 4.86 9.79 0.16
C GLY A 142 5.22 11.27 -0.08
N PRO A 143 5.33 12.08 1.00
CA PRO A 143 5.44 13.55 0.91
C PRO A 143 6.46 14.02 -0.11
N ALA A 144 6.09 15.06 -0.86
CA ALA A 144 6.87 15.60 -1.97
C ALA A 144 8.33 15.91 -1.59
N ARG A 145 9.22 15.49 -2.48
CA ARG A 145 10.68 15.44 -2.36
C ARG A 145 11.29 16.83 -2.58
N THR A 146 12.18 17.28 -1.70
CA THR A 146 13.09 18.41 -1.99
C THR A 146 14.48 17.83 -2.31
N ARG A 147 14.97 18.08 -3.54
CA ARG A 147 16.15 17.49 -4.24
C ARG A 147 17.41 17.37 -3.33
N ARG A 148 18.24 16.32 -3.40
CA ARG A 148 19.01 15.80 -4.55
C ARG A 148 19.70 14.48 -4.14
N PHE A 149 19.51 13.38 -4.86
CA PHE A 149 20.58 12.54 -5.45
C PHE A 149 20.04 11.22 -6.03
N ASP A 150 20.63 10.86 -7.15
CA ASP A 150 20.26 9.78 -8.06
C ASP A 150 20.63 8.42 -7.50
N GLU A 151 19.68 7.74 -6.86
CA GLU A 151 19.69 6.27 -6.65
C GLU A 151 18.28 5.73 -6.32
N TRP A 152 17.25 6.58 -6.53
CA TRP A 152 15.87 6.39 -6.11
C TRP A 152 14.99 5.57 -7.09
N THR A 153 15.62 4.77 -7.96
CA THR A 153 14.94 3.89 -8.92
C THR A 153 14.52 2.55 -8.27
N SER A 154 15.06 2.19 -7.11
CA SER A 154 14.87 0.87 -6.46
C SER A 154 13.61 0.73 -5.59
N LEU A 155 13.09 1.85 -5.04
CA LEU A 155 11.92 1.86 -4.15
C LEU A 155 10.60 2.22 -4.84
N LYS A 156 10.62 3.11 -5.86
CA LYS A 156 9.51 3.26 -6.84
C LYS A 156 9.13 1.89 -7.39
N ARG A 157 10.15 1.08 -7.63
CA ARG A 157 10.03 -0.28 -8.08
C ARG A 157 9.16 -1.15 -7.16
N ARG A 158 9.10 -1.13 -5.82
CA ARG A 158 8.28 -2.13 -5.07
C ARG A 158 6.76 -1.88 -5.06
N HIS A 159 6.31 -0.63 -4.99
CA HIS A 159 4.87 -0.29 -4.95
C HIS A 159 4.29 -0.05 -6.36
N SER A 160 5.06 0.59 -7.24
CA SER A 160 4.82 0.56 -8.70
C SER A 160 5.01 -0.85 -9.27
N ARG A 161 5.79 -1.75 -8.63
CA ARG A 161 5.70 -3.21 -8.88
C ARG A 161 4.42 -3.77 -8.30
N ALA A 162 3.88 -3.44 -7.13
CA ALA A 162 2.64 -4.11 -6.67
C ALA A 162 1.43 -3.85 -7.59
N LEU A 163 1.22 -2.59 -8.02
CA LEU A 163 0.22 -2.23 -9.04
C LEU A 163 0.66 -2.66 -10.45
N GLY A 164 1.94 -2.50 -10.77
CA GLY A 164 2.55 -3.01 -12.01
C GLY A 164 2.65 -4.53 -12.07
N THR A 165 2.47 -5.28 -11.00
CA THR A 165 2.60 -6.73 -10.90
C THR A 165 1.25 -7.33 -11.21
N LYS A 166 0.16 -6.78 -10.65
CA LYS A 166 -1.19 -7.09 -11.15
C LYS A 166 -1.27 -6.72 -12.63
N ALA A 167 -0.84 -5.52 -13.02
CA ALA A 167 -0.86 -5.11 -14.43
C ALA A 167 0.05 -5.96 -15.34
N LYS A 168 1.26 -6.36 -14.90
CA LYS A 168 2.16 -7.26 -15.66
C LYS A 168 1.64 -8.70 -15.71
N LEU A 169 1.01 -9.18 -14.66
CA LEU A 169 0.36 -10.49 -14.62
C LEU A 169 -0.81 -10.50 -15.60
N LEU A 170 -1.68 -9.49 -15.55
CA LEU A 170 -2.79 -9.31 -16.49
C LEU A 170 -2.30 -9.11 -17.93
N ALA A 171 -1.24 -8.33 -18.15
CA ALA A 171 -0.64 -8.16 -19.48
C ALA A 171 -0.04 -9.47 -20.00
N ARG A 172 0.69 -10.24 -19.16
CA ARG A 172 1.19 -11.56 -19.54
C ARG A 172 0.07 -12.54 -19.87
N ILE A 173 -0.99 -12.55 -19.07
CA ILE A 173 -2.18 -13.37 -19.33
C ILE A 173 -2.81 -12.94 -20.66
N ARG A 174 -2.98 -11.64 -20.90
CA ARG A 174 -3.53 -11.11 -22.14
C ARG A 174 -2.70 -11.50 -23.36
N ASP A 175 -1.40 -11.26 -23.31
CA ASP A 175 -0.48 -11.46 -24.42
C ASP A 175 -0.28 -12.95 -24.75
N ARG A 176 -0.27 -13.85 -23.74
CA ARG A 176 -0.07 -15.31 -23.94
C ARG A 176 -1.37 -16.08 -24.11
N ALA A 177 -2.45 -15.68 -23.45
CA ALA A 177 -3.75 -16.34 -23.54
C ALA A 177 -4.58 -15.82 -24.71
N GLY A 178 -4.17 -14.69 -25.32
CA GLY A 178 -4.87 -14.06 -26.43
C GLY A 178 -6.30 -13.65 -26.07
N VAL A 179 -6.49 -13.11 -24.86
CA VAL A 179 -7.75 -12.48 -24.46
C VAL A 179 -7.72 -11.00 -24.87
N GLU A 180 -8.86 -10.46 -25.27
CA GLU A 180 -8.93 -9.16 -25.95
C GLU A 180 -8.93 -7.98 -24.97
N THR A 181 -9.44 -8.20 -23.75
CA THR A 181 -9.61 -7.14 -22.75
C THR A 181 -8.95 -7.47 -21.43
N ASN A 182 -8.57 -6.42 -20.68
CA ASN A 182 -8.08 -6.58 -19.31
C ASN A 182 -9.14 -7.20 -18.38
N ASP A 183 -10.41 -6.93 -18.66
CA ASP A 183 -11.56 -7.47 -17.93
C ASP A 183 -11.65 -9.00 -18.08
N GLN A 184 -11.44 -9.53 -19.29
CA GLN A 184 -11.37 -10.97 -19.55
C GLN A 184 -10.15 -11.61 -18.86
N ALA A 185 -8.99 -10.95 -18.87
CA ALA A 185 -7.80 -11.44 -18.17
C ALA A 185 -8.00 -11.47 -16.65
N GLU A 186 -8.73 -10.48 -16.10
CA GLU A 186 -9.04 -10.40 -14.67
C GLU A 186 -10.05 -11.48 -14.26
N ARG A 187 -11.13 -11.69 -15.03
CA ARG A 187 -12.06 -12.80 -14.79
C ARG A 187 -11.39 -14.17 -14.88
N ALA A 188 -10.48 -14.36 -15.84
CA ALA A 188 -9.71 -15.60 -15.97
C ALA A 188 -8.82 -15.86 -14.75
N LEU A 189 -8.16 -14.81 -14.24
CA LEU A 189 -7.34 -14.88 -13.04
C LEU A 189 -8.18 -15.20 -11.79
N ASP A 190 -9.35 -14.56 -11.66
CA ASP A 190 -10.28 -14.79 -10.55
C ASP A 190 -10.78 -16.24 -10.53
N VAL A 191 -11.15 -16.82 -11.67
CA VAL A 191 -11.57 -18.24 -11.77
C VAL A 191 -10.54 -19.17 -11.14
N VAL A 192 -9.25 -18.96 -11.39
CA VAL A 192 -8.18 -19.82 -10.87
C VAL A 192 -7.93 -19.54 -9.40
N LEU A 193 -7.80 -18.27 -9.01
CA LEU A 193 -7.50 -17.88 -7.62
C LEU A 193 -8.62 -18.29 -6.65
N GLU A 194 -9.88 -18.03 -6.99
CA GLU A 194 -11.02 -18.40 -6.15
C GLU A 194 -11.15 -19.92 -6.02
N SER A 195 -10.92 -20.67 -7.11
CA SER A 195 -10.99 -22.13 -7.08
C SER A 195 -9.90 -22.73 -6.20
N ILE A 196 -8.71 -22.12 -6.16
CA ILE A 196 -7.63 -22.51 -5.24
C ILE A 196 -8.02 -22.17 -3.79
N VAL A 197 -8.45 -20.95 -3.51
CA VAL A 197 -8.78 -20.51 -2.14
C VAL A 197 -9.93 -21.34 -1.54
N ARG A 198 -11.01 -21.57 -2.28
CA ARG A 198 -12.15 -22.40 -1.82
C ARG A 198 -11.77 -23.88 -1.62
N GLY A 199 -10.73 -24.36 -2.31
CA GLY A 199 -10.23 -25.72 -2.18
C GLY A 199 -9.16 -25.93 -1.10
N LEU A 200 -8.71 -24.85 -0.43
CA LEU A 200 -7.69 -24.90 0.61
C LEU A 200 -8.30 -24.86 2.02
N PRO A 201 -7.73 -25.58 3.01
CA PRO A 201 -8.06 -25.39 4.42
C PRO A 201 -7.81 -23.94 4.88
N PRO A 202 -8.57 -23.40 5.85
CA PRO A 202 -8.50 -21.98 6.25
C PRO A 202 -7.09 -21.45 6.56
N GLY A 203 -6.28 -22.22 7.30
CA GLY A 203 -4.91 -21.82 7.64
C GLY A 203 -3.97 -21.75 6.44
N LEU A 204 -4.16 -22.64 5.45
CA LEU A 204 -3.40 -22.63 4.19
C LEU A 204 -3.90 -21.55 3.24
N ALA A 205 -5.21 -21.30 3.19
CA ALA A 205 -5.81 -20.22 2.41
C ALA A 205 -5.31 -18.85 2.87
N ALA A 206 -5.29 -18.58 4.18
CA ALA A 206 -4.74 -17.34 4.73
C ALA A 206 -3.25 -17.15 4.36
N SER A 207 -2.47 -18.23 4.46
CA SER A 207 -1.04 -18.24 4.10
C SER A 207 -0.79 -18.04 2.60
N TYR A 208 -1.72 -18.50 1.76
CA TYR A 208 -1.69 -18.32 0.30
C TYR A 208 -2.08 -16.88 -0.09
N ILE A 209 -3.19 -16.36 0.45
CA ILE A 209 -3.67 -14.98 0.22
C ILE A 209 -2.62 -13.95 0.66
N ALA A 210 -1.96 -14.17 1.80
CA ALA A 210 -0.92 -13.27 2.31
C ALA A 210 0.30 -13.11 1.38
N ARG A 211 0.47 -14.00 0.39
CA ARG A 211 1.57 -13.96 -0.60
C ARG A 211 1.19 -13.28 -1.91
N LEU A 212 -0.10 -13.16 -2.20
CA LEU A 212 -0.56 -12.49 -3.41
C LEU A 212 -0.33 -10.97 -3.34
N PRO A 213 -0.27 -10.24 -4.47
CA PRO A 213 -0.25 -8.78 -4.47
C PRO A 213 -1.44 -8.22 -3.68
N VAL A 214 -1.24 -7.11 -2.95
CA VAL A 214 -2.29 -6.49 -2.11
C VAL A 214 -3.58 -6.24 -2.88
N ALA A 215 -3.47 -5.86 -4.16
CA ALA A 215 -4.61 -5.63 -5.05
C ALA A 215 -5.48 -6.88 -5.33
N LEU A 216 -4.95 -8.09 -5.11
CA LEU A 216 -5.67 -9.36 -5.25
C LEU A 216 -6.17 -9.89 -3.90
N ARG A 217 -5.75 -9.30 -2.76
CA ARG A 217 -6.07 -9.83 -1.43
C ARG A 217 -7.47 -9.46 -0.96
N SER A 218 -7.94 -8.25 -1.26
CA SER A 218 -9.23 -7.73 -0.76
C SER A 218 -10.38 -8.63 -1.18
N ARG A 219 -10.47 -8.97 -2.47
CA ARG A 219 -11.53 -9.82 -3.03
C ARG A 219 -11.48 -11.28 -2.54
N LEU A 220 -10.30 -11.80 -2.21
CA LEU A 220 -10.14 -13.19 -1.78
C LEU A 220 -10.39 -13.41 -0.28
N ARG A 221 -10.40 -12.35 0.55
CA ARG A 221 -10.64 -12.46 2.00
C ARG A 221 -12.09 -12.71 2.35
N GLU A 222 -13.01 -12.40 1.45
CA GLU A 222 -14.46 -12.60 1.62
C GLU A 222 -14.91 -14.01 1.24
N LEU A 223 -14.00 -14.81 0.66
CA LEU A 223 -14.30 -16.19 0.27
C LEU A 223 -14.22 -17.13 1.47
N ASP A 224 -15.17 -18.06 1.52
CA ASP A 224 -15.16 -19.16 2.48
C ASP A 224 -14.17 -20.27 2.05
N PRO A 225 -13.04 -20.49 2.77
CA PRO A 225 -12.10 -21.57 2.48
C PRO A 225 -12.71 -22.94 2.75
N ALA A 226 -12.21 -23.98 2.09
CA ALA A 226 -12.73 -25.36 2.17
C ALA A 226 -14.23 -25.53 1.80
N SER A 227 -14.87 -24.50 1.25
CA SER A 227 -16.25 -24.55 0.74
C SER A 227 -16.39 -25.34 -0.57
N ALA A 228 -15.28 -25.71 -1.21
CA ALA A 228 -15.27 -26.51 -2.42
C ALA A 228 -14.22 -27.61 -2.38
N ALA A 229 -14.44 -28.68 -3.16
CA ALA A 229 -13.42 -29.70 -3.37
C ALA A 229 -12.16 -29.09 -4.00
N CYS A 230 -10.99 -29.60 -3.60
CA CYS A 230 -9.70 -29.18 -4.15
C CYS A 230 -9.76 -29.11 -5.69
N PRO A 231 -9.36 -28.00 -6.32
CA PRO A 231 -9.52 -27.85 -7.75
C PRO A 231 -8.78 -28.94 -8.52
N SER A 232 -9.32 -29.32 -9.67
CA SER A 232 -8.63 -30.18 -10.66
C SER A 232 -8.60 -29.45 -12.00
N ARG A 233 -7.64 -29.77 -12.86
CA ARG A 233 -7.48 -29.06 -14.13
C ARG A 233 -8.75 -29.11 -15.00
N LYS A 234 -9.36 -30.29 -15.11
CA LYS A 234 -10.64 -30.49 -15.79
C LYS A 234 -11.79 -29.61 -15.24
N ARG A 235 -11.82 -29.39 -13.92
CA ARG A 235 -12.83 -28.52 -13.27
C ARG A 235 -12.56 -27.03 -13.51
N LEU A 236 -11.28 -26.64 -13.48
CA LEU A 236 -10.87 -25.27 -13.81
C LEU A 236 -11.22 -24.94 -15.27
N ASP A 237 -10.90 -25.81 -16.21
CA ASP A 237 -11.19 -25.60 -17.64
C ASP A 237 -12.70 -25.49 -17.90
N ALA A 238 -13.51 -26.32 -17.24
CA ALA A 238 -14.97 -26.24 -17.34
C ALA A 238 -15.53 -24.96 -16.72
N ARG A 239 -14.94 -24.45 -15.63
CA ARG A 239 -15.35 -23.18 -15.01
C ARG A 239 -14.92 -21.99 -15.87
N MET A 240 -13.70 -22.02 -16.40
CA MET A 240 -13.16 -21.02 -17.32
C MET A 240 -14.00 -20.89 -18.59
N ALA A 241 -14.41 -22.02 -19.19
CA ALA A 241 -15.27 -22.04 -20.37
C ALA A 241 -16.62 -21.36 -20.10
N ARG A 242 -17.23 -21.61 -18.94
CA ARG A 242 -18.50 -20.96 -18.55
C ARG A 242 -18.32 -19.48 -18.26
N GLU A 243 -17.26 -19.10 -17.55
CA GLU A 243 -17.04 -17.71 -17.15
C GLU A 243 -16.77 -16.78 -18.33
N LEU A 244 -16.00 -17.26 -19.32
CA LEU A 244 -15.60 -16.46 -20.47
C LEU A 244 -16.46 -16.71 -21.71
N GLY A 245 -17.40 -17.66 -21.67
CA GLY A 245 -18.23 -18.03 -22.83
C GLY A 245 -17.41 -18.63 -23.98
N LEU A 246 -16.42 -19.46 -23.66
CA LEU A 246 -15.44 -19.99 -24.62
C LEU A 246 -15.57 -21.50 -24.81
N GLU A 247 -15.16 -21.96 -25.99
CA GLU A 247 -14.97 -23.39 -26.28
C GLU A 247 -13.98 -24.03 -25.32
N ARG A 248 -14.21 -25.31 -24.97
CA ARG A 248 -13.42 -26.02 -23.95
C ARG A 248 -11.93 -26.06 -24.27
N ALA A 249 -11.56 -26.22 -25.54
CA ALA A 249 -10.17 -26.22 -25.98
C ALA A 249 -9.48 -24.87 -25.71
N ARG A 250 -10.17 -23.76 -26.01
CA ARG A 250 -9.66 -22.40 -25.76
C ARG A 250 -9.61 -22.08 -24.27
N ALA A 251 -10.62 -22.50 -23.51
CA ALA A 251 -10.63 -22.34 -22.06
C ALA A 251 -9.46 -23.08 -21.38
N SER A 252 -9.16 -24.31 -21.81
CA SER A 252 -8.03 -25.09 -21.29
C SER A 252 -6.68 -24.43 -21.56
N GLN A 253 -6.51 -23.85 -22.75
CA GLN A 253 -5.34 -23.04 -23.10
C GLN A 253 -5.17 -21.83 -22.19
N ILE A 254 -6.26 -21.07 -21.95
CA ILE A 254 -6.24 -19.88 -21.07
C ILE A 254 -5.94 -20.28 -19.63
N THR A 255 -6.57 -21.35 -19.11
CA THR A 255 -6.27 -21.87 -17.76
C THR A 255 -4.78 -22.17 -17.61
N GLY A 256 -4.14 -22.75 -18.63
CA GLY A 256 -2.71 -23.03 -18.64
C GLY A 256 -1.86 -21.80 -18.47
N VAL A 257 -2.12 -20.79 -19.30
CA VAL A 257 -1.40 -19.52 -19.24
C VAL A 257 -1.57 -18.84 -17.88
N VAL A 258 -2.78 -18.83 -17.32
CA VAL A 258 -3.06 -18.19 -16.01
C VAL A 258 -2.34 -18.93 -14.89
N VAL A 259 -2.39 -20.27 -14.90
CA VAL A 259 -1.72 -21.11 -13.92
C VAL A 259 -0.21 -20.93 -13.98
N ASP A 260 0.39 -20.98 -15.18
CA ASP A 260 1.83 -20.76 -15.37
C ASP A 260 2.25 -19.36 -14.87
N ALA A 261 1.45 -18.35 -15.18
CA ALA A 261 1.71 -16.98 -14.75
C ALA A 261 1.62 -16.82 -13.22
N LEU A 262 0.73 -17.57 -12.56
CA LEU A 262 0.62 -17.63 -11.10
C LEU A 262 1.77 -18.43 -10.47
N THR A 263 2.16 -19.55 -11.07
CA THR A 263 3.28 -20.39 -10.62
C THR A 263 4.58 -19.60 -10.67
N ASP A 264 4.92 -18.98 -11.80
CA ASP A 264 6.08 -18.09 -11.92
C ASP A 264 6.11 -17.01 -10.82
N PHE A 265 4.93 -16.51 -10.46
CA PHE A 265 4.79 -15.46 -9.47
C PHE A 265 4.97 -15.95 -8.03
N VAL A 266 4.34 -17.07 -7.66
CA VAL A 266 4.37 -17.64 -6.31
C VAL A 266 5.73 -18.28 -6.01
N HIS A 267 6.37 -18.92 -7.01
CA HIS A 267 7.68 -19.54 -6.86
C HIS A 267 8.85 -18.55 -6.76
N ALA A 268 8.70 -17.32 -7.27
CA ALA A 268 9.69 -16.25 -7.11
C ALA A 268 9.83 -15.74 -5.65
N THR A 269 8.95 -16.19 -4.74
CA THR A 269 8.88 -15.74 -3.34
C THR A 269 9.20 -16.83 -2.29
N ASP A 270 10.05 -17.81 -2.62
CA ASP A 270 10.56 -18.94 -1.78
C ASP A 270 9.81 -20.29 -1.96
N PRO A 271 10.46 -21.49 -1.90
CA PRO A 271 9.90 -22.74 -2.39
C PRO A 271 9.01 -23.42 -1.36
N ILE A 272 7.73 -23.07 -1.36
CA ILE A 272 6.73 -23.62 -0.42
C ILE A 272 5.92 -24.77 -1.02
N GLY A 273 6.21 -25.14 -2.27
CA GLY A 273 5.49 -26.21 -2.99
C GLY A 273 5.30 -27.51 -2.20
N ARG A 274 6.09 -27.76 -1.15
CA ARG A 274 5.94 -28.92 -0.26
C ARG A 274 4.72 -28.90 0.68
N ARG A 275 4.15 -27.73 1.05
CA ARG A 275 3.05 -27.61 2.05
C ARG A 275 1.64 -27.48 1.45
N LEU A 276 1.52 -27.38 0.12
CA LEU A 276 0.21 -27.32 -0.55
C LEU A 276 -0.39 -28.73 -0.73
N PRO A 277 -1.73 -28.88 -0.68
CA PRO A 277 -2.39 -30.14 -1.01
C PRO A 277 -2.04 -30.63 -2.42
N GLU A 278 -2.01 -31.94 -2.61
CA GLU A 278 -1.58 -32.57 -3.87
C GLU A 278 -2.31 -32.05 -5.11
N GLY A 279 -3.63 -31.84 -5.02
CA GLY A 279 -4.41 -31.29 -6.14
C GLY A 279 -4.03 -29.85 -6.52
N VAL A 280 -3.66 -29.01 -5.56
CA VAL A 280 -3.18 -27.64 -5.84
C VAL A 280 -1.76 -27.66 -6.40
N ARG A 281 -0.90 -28.57 -5.90
CA ARG A 281 0.45 -28.76 -6.45
C ARG A 281 0.41 -29.28 -7.88
N ALA A 282 -0.48 -30.23 -8.18
CA ALA A 282 -0.66 -30.79 -9.52
C ALA A 282 -1.14 -29.72 -10.51
N ILE A 283 -1.95 -28.75 -10.05
CA ILE A 283 -2.33 -27.60 -10.86
C ILE A 283 -1.14 -26.66 -11.08
N LEU A 284 -0.37 -26.35 -10.04
CA LEU A 284 0.70 -25.35 -10.12
C LEU A 284 2.04 -25.90 -10.65
N ALA A 285 2.17 -27.21 -10.88
CA ALA A 285 3.38 -27.81 -11.42
C ALA A 285 3.60 -27.37 -12.89
N PRO A 286 4.81 -26.94 -13.27
CA PRO A 286 5.08 -26.54 -14.65
C PRO A 286 4.97 -27.74 -15.60
N GLY A 287 4.12 -27.62 -16.64
CA GLY A 287 4.05 -28.57 -17.77
C GLY A 287 3.04 -29.72 -17.64
N GLY A 288 1.77 -29.41 -17.37
CA GLY A 288 0.64 -30.34 -17.56
C GLY A 288 -0.09 -30.11 -18.88
#